data_AF-A0A371FB85-F1
#
_entry.id   AF-A0A371FB85-F1
#
_cell.length_a   1.000
_cell.length_b   1.000
_cell.length_c   1.000
_cell.angle_alpha   90.00
_cell.angle_beta   90.00
_cell.angle_gamma   90.00
#
_symmetry.space_group_name_H-M   'P 1'
#
loop_
_entity.id
_entity.type
_entity.pdbx_description
1 polymer ?
#
loop_
_entity_poly.entity_id
_entity_poly.type
_entity_poly.pdbx_seq_one_letter_code
_entity_poly.pdbx_strand_id
1 'polypeptide(L)'
;KEYSWDPSQEKTIRVIFEQKGSCIYKNTMNKIRNGHSATWIPPNVRTSLDEHWSSTDFQNKRSINKANRAINKGASAYCGGSISTSAHYEKMATQLQRPPTAWEVEATSANDSNSIPINDNDIYLEVVGGKNKKGNVYGLGNLTNKFMRLIVA
;
A
#
# COMPACT_ATOMS: atom_id res chain seq x y z
N LYS A 1 7.67 -6.12 -37.88
CA LYS A 1 6.47 -5.65 -37.16
C LYS A 1 6.95 -4.98 -35.88
N GLU A 2 6.77 -3.67 -35.75
CA GLU A 2 6.89 -3.00 -34.46
C GLU A 2 5.63 -3.25 -33.65
N TYR A 3 5.80 -3.63 -32.40
CA TYR A 3 4.72 -3.78 -31.44
C TYR A 3 4.85 -2.63 -30.45
N SER A 4 3.84 -1.78 -30.40
CA SER A 4 3.69 -0.73 -29.39
C SER A 4 2.37 -0.93 -28.67
N TRP A 5 2.32 -0.53 -27.40
CA TRP A 5 1.06 -0.44 -26.67
C TRP A 5 0.31 0.83 -27.09
N ASP A 6 -1.02 0.80 -26.93
CA ASP A 6 -1.87 1.94 -27.23
C ASP A 6 -1.46 3.16 -26.36
N PRO A 7 -1.14 4.32 -26.97
CA PRO A 7 -0.82 5.55 -26.25
C PRO A 7 -1.89 5.98 -25.25
N SER A 8 -3.17 5.61 -25.47
CA SER A 8 -4.25 5.89 -24.52
C SER A 8 -4.05 5.20 -23.16
N GLN A 9 -3.40 4.04 -23.16
CA GLN A 9 -3.16 3.20 -21.98
C GLN A 9 -1.80 3.47 -21.31
N GLU A 10 -0.92 4.27 -21.94
CA GLU A 10 0.44 4.57 -21.48
C GLU A 10 0.48 4.97 -20.00
N LYS A 11 -0.42 5.88 -19.59
CA LYS A 11 -0.47 6.37 -18.20
C LYS A 11 -0.80 5.24 -17.23
N THR A 12 -1.79 4.43 -17.55
CA THR A 12 -2.22 3.30 -16.70
C THR A 12 -1.12 2.24 -16.62
N ILE A 13 -0.52 1.89 -17.75
CA ILE A 13 0.59 0.92 -17.83
C ILE A 13 1.77 1.41 -16.99
N ARG A 14 2.12 2.69 -17.09
CA ARG A 14 3.20 3.30 -16.31
C ARG A 14 2.92 3.25 -14.81
N VAL A 15 1.71 3.58 -14.38
CA VAL A 15 1.31 3.50 -12.96
C VAL A 15 1.45 2.06 -12.44
N ILE A 16 0.96 1.07 -13.18
CA ILE A 16 1.06 -0.35 -12.80
C ILE A 16 2.53 -0.78 -12.73
N PHE A 17 3.34 -0.38 -13.71
CA PHE A 17 4.76 -0.67 -13.75
C PHE A 17 5.49 -0.09 -12.54
N GLU A 18 5.28 1.19 -12.24
CA GLU A 18 5.89 1.86 -11.09
C GLU A 18 5.43 1.24 -9.76
N GLN A 19 4.16 0.88 -9.64
CA GLN A 19 3.60 0.24 -8.45
C GLN A 19 4.23 -1.14 -8.20
N LYS A 20 4.25 -2.00 -9.23
CA LYS A 20 4.87 -3.33 -9.14
C LYS A 20 6.38 -3.24 -8.91
N GLY A 21 7.04 -2.34 -9.64
CA GLY A 21 8.47 -2.07 -9.50
C GLY A 21 8.84 -1.61 -8.09
N SER A 22 8.07 -0.69 -7.52
CA SER A 22 8.26 -0.19 -6.14
C SER A 22 8.13 -1.30 -5.10
N CYS A 23 7.14 -2.18 -5.24
CA CYS A 23 6.94 -3.32 -4.34
C CYS A 23 8.14 -4.29 -4.39
N ILE A 24 8.57 -4.66 -5.60
CA ILE A 24 9.73 -5.54 -5.80
C ILE A 24 10.99 -4.88 -5.24
N TYR A 25 11.23 -3.60 -5.56
CA TYR A 25 12.38 -2.85 -5.07
C TYR A 25 12.44 -2.82 -3.55
N LYS A 26 11.35 -2.46 -2.88
CA LYS A 26 11.25 -2.42 -1.42
C LYS A 26 11.58 -3.78 -0.79
N ASN A 27 11.03 -4.87 -1.34
CA ASN A 27 11.27 -6.21 -0.83
C ASN A 27 12.72 -6.66 -1.04
N THR A 28 13.27 -6.42 -2.22
CA THR A 28 14.67 -6.72 -2.55
C THR A 28 15.62 -5.96 -1.64
N MET A 29 15.42 -4.64 -1.47
CA MET A 29 16.26 -3.83 -0.58
C MET A 29 16.17 -4.29 0.88
N ASN A 30 14.99 -4.72 1.34
CA ASN A 30 14.85 -5.28 2.67
C ASN A 30 15.65 -6.58 2.84
N LYS A 31 15.63 -7.49 1.85
CA LYS A 31 16.44 -8.72 1.88
C LYS A 31 17.94 -8.40 1.95
N ILE A 32 18.40 -7.48 1.12
CA ILE A 32 19.81 -7.06 1.06
C ILE A 32 20.26 -6.47 2.39
N ARG A 33 19.43 -5.61 2.99
CA ARG A 33 19.69 -5.06 4.32
C ARG A 33 19.78 -6.13 5.42
N ASN A 34 19.09 -7.25 5.26
CA ASN A 34 19.13 -8.38 6.19
C ASN A 34 20.19 -9.42 5.82
N GLY A 35 21.18 -9.07 5.00
CA GLY A 35 22.36 -9.91 4.72
C GLY A 35 22.28 -10.76 3.45
N HIS A 36 21.24 -10.59 2.62
CA HIS A 36 21.24 -11.25 1.31
C HIS A 36 22.29 -10.62 0.39
N SER A 37 23.05 -11.48 -0.30
CA SER A 37 24.02 -11.04 -1.29
C SER A 37 23.34 -10.40 -2.51
N ALA A 38 23.91 -9.30 -3.00
CA ALA A 38 23.48 -8.61 -4.21
C ALA A 38 24.70 -8.22 -5.04
N THR A 39 25.18 -9.17 -5.85
CA THR A 39 26.34 -9.01 -6.76
C THR A 39 26.12 -7.98 -7.86
N TRP A 40 24.87 -7.65 -8.17
CA TRP A 40 24.50 -6.64 -9.16
C TRP A 40 24.51 -5.21 -8.61
N ILE A 41 24.65 -5.01 -7.30
CA ILE A 41 24.79 -3.66 -6.72
C ILE A 41 26.27 -3.26 -6.76
N PRO A 42 26.62 -2.16 -7.43
CA PRO A 42 27.98 -1.63 -7.42
C PRO A 42 28.44 -1.27 -6.00
N PRO A 43 29.73 -1.50 -5.66
CA PRO A 43 30.25 -1.25 -4.31
C PRO A 43 30.02 0.19 -3.79
N ASN A 44 30.16 1.20 -4.65
CA ASN A 44 29.90 2.59 -4.28
C ASN A 44 28.44 2.83 -3.85
N VAL A 45 27.49 2.26 -4.59
CA VAL A 45 26.05 2.33 -4.26
C VAL A 45 25.77 1.57 -2.98
N ARG A 46 26.43 0.42 -2.78
CA ARG A 46 26.31 -0.37 -1.55
C ARG A 46 26.72 0.44 -0.33
N THR A 47 27.86 1.13 -0.39
CA THR A 47 28.33 2.03 0.67
C THR A 47 27.30 3.12 0.99
N SER A 48 26.77 3.81 -0.02
CA SER A 48 25.74 4.84 0.20
C SER A 48 24.45 4.28 0.81
N LEU A 49 24.05 3.06 0.46
CA LEU A 49 22.90 2.39 1.08
C LEU A 49 23.17 2.07 2.55
N ASP A 50 24.35 1.58 2.88
CA ASP A 50 24.73 1.24 4.25
C ASP A 50 24.88 2.50 5.12
N GLU A 51 25.42 3.59 4.57
CA GLU A 51 25.40 4.92 5.20
C GLU A 51 23.96 5.41 5.43
N HIS A 52 23.09 5.29 4.43
CA HIS A 52 21.69 5.69 4.58
C HIS A 52 20.97 4.86 5.66
N TRP A 53 21.18 3.55 5.69
CA TRP A 53 20.55 2.68 6.68
C TRP A 53 21.14 2.86 8.09
N SER A 54 22.41 3.25 8.21
CA SER A 54 23.02 3.58 9.51
C SER A 54 22.63 4.98 10.01
N SER A 55 22.08 5.84 9.15
CA SER A 55 21.60 7.17 9.56
C SER A 55 20.55 7.12 10.67
N THR A 56 20.66 8.06 11.62
CA THR A 56 19.75 8.20 12.76
C THR A 56 18.30 8.39 12.31
N ASP A 57 18.06 9.17 11.27
CA ASP A 57 16.72 9.41 10.71
C ASP A 57 16.04 8.12 10.25
N PHE A 58 16.79 7.25 9.56
CA PHE A 58 16.28 5.98 9.09
C PHE A 58 16.00 5.04 10.26
N GLN A 59 16.91 4.95 11.22
CA GLN A 59 16.74 4.10 12.40
C GLN A 59 15.55 4.56 13.26
N ASN A 60 15.37 5.88 13.45
CA ASN A 60 14.23 6.44 14.16
C ASN A 60 12.91 6.08 13.48
N LYS A 61 12.80 6.31 12.17
CA LYS A 61 11.60 5.93 11.38
C LYS A 61 11.34 4.43 11.46
N ARG A 62 12.38 3.61 11.38
CA ARG A 62 12.28 2.16 11.48
C ARG A 62 11.76 1.73 12.85
N SER A 63 12.29 2.31 13.93
CA SER A 63 11.86 2.03 15.30
C SER A 63 10.41 2.42 15.53
N ILE A 64 9.98 3.61 15.07
CA ILE A 64 8.58 4.06 15.13
C ILE A 64 7.68 3.08 14.37
N ASN A 65 8.03 2.72 13.13
CA ASN A 65 7.25 1.78 12.34
C ASN A 65 7.19 0.37 12.95
N LYS A 66 8.24 -0.06 13.64
CA LYS A 66 8.25 -1.33 14.38
C LYS A 66 7.31 -1.25 15.59
N ALA A 67 7.36 -0.16 16.35
CA ALA A 67 6.44 0.08 17.46
C ALA A 67 4.98 0.12 16.97
N ASN A 68 4.68 0.85 15.90
CA ASN A 68 3.33 0.93 15.32
C ASN A 68 2.76 -0.45 14.93
N ARG A 69 3.61 -1.37 14.44
CA ARG A 69 3.21 -2.76 14.16
C ARG A 69 3.03 -3.61 15.42
N ALA A 70 3.82 -3.35 16.46
CA ALA A 70 3.77 -4.09 17.72
C ALA A 70 2.66 -3.62 18.67
N ILE A 71 2.09 -2.42 18.44
CA ILE A 71 0.94 -1.93 19.20
C ILE A 71 -0.25 -2.86 18.93
N ASN A 72 -0.48 -3.76 19.88
CA ASN A 72 -1.56 -4.73 19.90
C ASN A 72 -2.85 -4.04 20.42
N LYS A 73 -3.31 -2.99 19.74
CA LYS A 73 -4.60 -2.33 20.01
C LYS A 73 -5.77 -3.13 19.42
N GLY A 74 -5.79 -4.44 19.68
CA GLY A 74 -6.78 -5.38 19.18
C GLY A 74 -6.49 -5.84 17.75
N ALA A 75 -6.65 -7.14 17.53
CA ALA A 75 -6.35 -7.87 16.30
C ALA A 75 -7.27 -7.54 15.09
N SER A 76 -7.87 -6.36 15.02
CA SER A 76 -8.79 -5.96 13.94
C SER A 76 -8.85 -4.45 13.77
N ALA A 77 -7.94 -3.90 12.97
CA ALA A 77 -8.21 -2.65 12.26
C ALA A 77 -8.05 -2.80 10.73
N TYR A 78 -7.59 -3.96 10.26
CA TYR A 78 -7.44 -4.28 8.83
C TYR A 78 -7.81 -5.76 8.60
N CYS A 79 -9.10 -6.09 8.68
CA CYS A 79 -9.64 -7.12 7.81
C CYS A 79 -10.08 -6.37 6.55
N GLY A 80 -9.53 -6.72 5.38
CA GLY A 80 -9.82 -6.05 4.12
C GLY A 80 -11.29 -6.19 3.70
N GLY A 81 -12.17 -5.39 4.30
CA GLY A 81 -13.43 -4.97 3.71
C GLY A 81 -14.67 -5.85 3.94
N SER A 82 -14.68 -6.86 4.81
CA SER A 82 -15.91 -7.64 5.05
C SER A 82 -16.21 -7.83 6.53
N ILE A 83 -17.36 -7.30 6.95
CA ILE A 83 -17.97 -7.56 8.26
C ILE A 83 -18.35 -9.04 8.30
N SER A 84 -18.07 -9.74 9.41
CA SER A 84 -18.51 -11.13 9.54
C SER A 84 -20.04 -11.23 9.47
N THR A 85 -20.57 -12.32 8.92
CA THR A 85 -22.03 -12.56 8.86
C THR A 85 -22.68 -12.45 10.24
N SER A 86 -21.97 -12.86 11.30
CA SER A 86 -22.44 -12.71 12.68
C SER A 86 -22.58 -11.25 13.12
N ALA A 87 -21.61 -10.40 12.80
CA ALA A 87 -21.67 -8.98 13.15
C ALA A 87 -22.70 -8.22 12.30
N HIS A 88 -22.93 -8.66 11.06
CA HIS A 88 -24.04 -8.17 10.22
C HIS A 88 -25.40 -8.57 10.81
N TYR A 89 -25.53 -9.82 11.26
CA TYR A 89 -26.73 -10.34 11.93
C TYR A 89 -27.09 -9.54 13.19
N GLU A 90 -26.13 -9.28 14.08
CA GLU A 90 -26.35 -8.51 15.31
C GLU A 90 -26.78 -7.06 15.05
N LYS A 91 -26.18 -6.41 14.05
CA LYS A 91 -26.57 -5.06 13.63
C LYS A 91 -28.01 -5.02 13.13
N MET A 92 -28.39 -5.98 12.28
CA MET A 92 -29.77 -6.06 11.79
C MET A 92 -30.76 -6.43 12.89
N ALA A 93 -30.38 -7.27 13.85
CA ALA A 93 -31.23 -7.58 15.01
C ALA A 93 -31.54 -6.33 15.83
N THR A 94 -30.56 -5.44 15.96
CA THR A 94 -30.73 -4.15 16.66
C THR A 94 -31.62 -3.19 15.87
N GLN A 95 -31.46 -3.11 14.55
CA GLN A 95 -32.26 -2.23 13.68
C GLN A 95 -33.72 -2.67 13.57
N LEU A 96 -33.96 -3.97 13.43
CA LEU A 96 -35.31 -4.53 13.32
C LEU A 96 -35.98 -4.74 14.68
N GLN A 97 -35.23 -4.60 15.78
CA GLN A 97 -35.65 -4.94 17.15
C GLN A 97 -36.19 -6.38 17.26
N ARG A 98 -35.77 -7.25 16.34
CA ARG A 98 -36.10 -8.68 16.30
C ARG A 98 -34.98 -9.45 15.59
N PRO A 99 -34.85 -10.77 15.82
CA PRO A 99 -33.91 -11.59 15.06
C PRO A 99 -34.20 -11.50 13.55
N PRO A 100 -33.20 -11.16 12.71
CA PRO A 100 -33.36 -11.16 11.27
C PRO A 100 -33.41 -12.60 10.75
N THR A 101 -34.17 -12.79 9.67
CA THR A 101 -34.28 -14.08 8.96
C THR A 101 -33.05 -14.27 8.08
N ALA A 102 -32.64 -15.52 7.85
CA ALA A 102 -31.48 -15.82 6.99
C ALA A 102 -31.55 -15.15 5.60
N TRP A 103 -32.74 -15.11 4.99
CA TRP A 103 -32.99 -14.43 3.73
C TRP A 103 -32.76 -12.91 3.79
N GLU A 104 -33.11 -12.26 4.91
CA GLU A 104 -32.91 -10.81 5.11
C GLU A 104 -31.42 -10.48 5.25
N VAL A 105 -30.64 -11.39 5.85
CA VAL A 105 -29.18 -11.28 6.00
C VAL A 105 -28.48 -11.41 4.66
N GLU A 106 -28.93 -12.35 3.83
CA GLU A 106 -28.37 -12.59 2.50
C GLU A 106 -28.74 -11.46 1.52
N ALA A 107 -30.00 -11.03 1.49
CA ALA A 107 -30.47 -9.98 0.58
C ALA A 107 -29.80 -8.61 0.82
N THR A 108 -29.42 -8.30 2.06
CA THR A 108 -28.71 -7.05 2.39
C THR A 108 -27.22 -7.15 2.12
N SER A 109 -26.64 -8.35 2.28
CA SER A 109 -25.22 -8.59 1.94
C SER A 109 -24.93 -8.45 0.44
N ALA A 110 -25.94 -8.64 -0.42
CA ALA A 110 -25.82 -8.47 -1.88
C ALA A 110 -26.19 -7.06 -2.37
N ASN A 111 -26.94 -6.26 -1.60
CA ASN A 111 -27.38 -4.91 -2.01
C ASN A 111 -26.42 -3.79 -1.60
N ASP A 112 -25.47 -4.05 -0.71
CA ASP A 112 -24.30 -3.16 -0.54
C ASP A 112 -23.37 -3.20 -1.78
N SER A 113 -23.64 -4.09 -2.74
CA SER A 113 -22.95 -4.20 -4.04
C SER A 113 -23.40 -3.17 -5.09
N ASN A 114 -24.10 -2.11 -4.68
CA ASN A 114 -24.00 -0.83 -5.39
C ASN A 114 -22.67 -0.12 -5.09
N SER A 115 -21.69 -0.84 -4.53
CA SER A 115 -20.28 -0.48 -4.68
C SER A 115 -19.98 -0.33 -6.16
N ILE A 116 -19.91 0.91 -6.63
CA ILE A 116 -18.87 1.27 -7.60
C ILE A 116 -17.62 0.58 -7.07
N PRO A 117 -17.00 -0.35 -7.82
CA PRO A 117 -15.85 -1.09 -7.32
C PRO A 117 -14.87 -0.07 -6.79
N ILE A 118 -14.69 -0.06 -5.47
CA ILE A 118 -13.84 0.93 -4.84
C ILE A 118 -12.46 0.60 -5.36
N ASN A 119 -12.01 1.44 -6.28
CA ASN A 119 -10.71 1.31 -6.92
C ASN A 119 -9.67 1.37 -5.81
N ASP A 120 -8.83 0.35 -5.70
CA ASP A 120 -7.78 0.28 -4.68
C ASP A 120 -6.88 1.53 -4.68
N ASN A 121 -6.81 2.28 -5.78
CA ASN A 121 -6.15 3.59 -5.82
C ASN A 121 -6.87 4.68 -5.02
N ASP A 122 -8.19 4.67 -4.95
CA ASP A 122 -8.98 5.68 -4.22
C ASP A 122 -8.81 5.49 -2.70
N ILE A 123 -8.79 4.22 -2.24
CA ILE A 123 -8.47 3.85 -0.85
C ILE A 123 -7.02 4.22 -0.52
N TYR A 124 -6.08 3.93 -1.43
CA TYR A 124 -4.68 4.30 -1.23
C TYR A 124 -4.52 5.82 -1.10
N LEU A 125 -5.14 6.61 -2.00
CA LEU A 125 -5.10 8.06 -1.99
C LEU A 125 -5.71 8.67 -0.72
N GLU A 126 -6.78 8.12 -0.18
CA GLU A 126 -7.39 8.55 1.08
C GLU A 126 -6.45 8.31 2.27
N VAL A 127 -5.80 7.15 2.32
CA VAL A 127 -4.87 6.76 3.40
C VAL A 127 -3.55 7.54 3.36
N VAL A 128 -3.05 7.94 2.18
CA VAL A 128 -1.82 8.75 2.04
C VAL A 128 -2.07 10.28 2.02
N GLY A 129 -3.29 10.73 2.36
CA GLY A 129 -3.61 12.16 2.53
C GLY A 129 -3.95 12.92 1.25
N GLY A 130 -4.34 12.22 0.19
CA GLY A 130 -4.84 12.77 -1.07
C GLY A 130 -3.82 13.59 -1.87
N LYS A 131 -4.18 13.93 -3.10
CA LYS A 131 -3.45 14.92 -3.91
C LYS A 131 -3.77 16.32 -3.40
N ASN A 132 -2.76 17.11 -3.07
CA ASN A 132 -2.98 18.55 -2.86
C ASN A 132 -3.34 19.25 -4.20
N LYS A 133 -3.73 20.53 -4.14
CA LYS A 133 -4.11 21.36 -5.31
C LYS A 133 -3.03 21.45 -6.41
N LYS A 134 -1.82 20.95 -6.14
CA LYS A 134 -0.66 20.88 -7.05
C LYS A 134 -0.35 19.46 -7.54
N GLY A 135 -1.14 18.45 -7.18
CA GLY A 135 -1.03 17.07 -7.67
C GLY A 135 -0.03 16.18 -6.92
N ASN A 136 0.52 16.62 -5.79
CA ASN A 136 1.51 15.85 -5.03
C ASN A 136 0.84 14.93 -4.00
N VAL A 137 1.31 13.69 -3.93
CA VAL A 137 0.90 12.67 -2.95
C VAL A 137 2.01 12.54 -1.88
N TYR A 138 1.69 12.69 -0.60
CA TYR A 138 2.68 12.57 0.47
C TYR A 138 2.83 11.11 0.93
N GLY A 139 3.89 10.45 0.47
CA GLY A 139 4.30 9.13 0.98
C GLY A 139 5.49 8.58 0.21
N LEU A 140 6.67 8.54 0.84
CA LEU A 140 7.98 7.98 0.42
C LEU A 140 8.56 8.36 -0.98
N GLY A 141 7.73 8.74 -1.96
CA GLY A 141 8.11 9.10 -3.34
C GLY A 141 8.82 10.45 -3.47
N ASN A 142 8.99 11.21 -2.39
CA ASN A 142 9.80 12.43 -2.42
C ASN A 142 11.30 12.16 -2.24
N LEU A 143 11.70 10.94 -1.86
CA LEU A 143 13.12 10.53 -1.76
C LEU A 143 13.64 9.91 -3.05
N THR A 144 12.80 9.27 -3.86
CA THR A 144 13.20 8.58 -5.10
C THR A 144 13.78 9.54 -6.14
N ASN A 145 13.27 10.76 -6.25
CA ASN A 145 13.82 11.77 -7.17
C ASN A 145 15.26 12.21 -6.83
N LYS A 146 15.69 12.11 -5.57
CA LYS A 146 17.05 12.49 -5.17
C LYS A 146 18.06 11.38 -5.45
N PHE A 147 17.65 10.12 -5.35
CA PHE A 147 18.50 8.96 -5.66
C PHE A 147 18.62 8.67 -7.16
N MET A 148 17.57 8.90 -7.95
CA MET A 148 17.61 8.67 -9.40
C MET A 148 18.57 9.63 -10.14
N ARG A 149 18.85 10.82 -9.58
CA ARG A 149 19.82 11.77 -10.16
C ARG A 149 21.29 11.40 -9.92
N LEU A 150 21.58 10.53 -8.94
CA LEU A 150 22.94 10.09 -8.62
C LEU A 150 23.35 8.81 -9.38
N ILE A 151 22.40 8.16 -10.07
CA ILE A 151 22.66 6.96 -10.87
C ILE A 151 22.97 7.31 -12.34
N VAL A 152 22.82 8.58 -12.73
CA VAL A 152 23.02 9.08 -14.12
C VAL A 152 24.17 10.10 -14.20
N ALA A 153 25.12 10.06 -13.25
CA ALA A 153 26.33 10.88 -13.29
C ALA A 153 27.57 9.99 -13.15
#